data_AF-A0A1F3C7J0-F1
#
_entry.id   AF-A0A1F3C7J0-F1
#
_cell.length_a   1.000
_cell.length_b   1.000
_cell.length_c   1.000
_cell.angle_alpha   90.00
_cell.angle_beta   90.00
_cell.angle_gamma   90.00
#
_symmetry.space_group_name_H-M   'P 1'
#
loop_
_entity.id
_entity.type
_entity.pdbx_description
1 polymer ?
#
loop_
_entity_poly.entity_id
_entity_poly.type
_entity_poly.pdbx_seq_one_letter_code
_entity_poly.pdbx_strand_id
1 'polypeptide(L)'
;MDKENFKNKAKQSIDDIFAKIDEFEAKKDKAVGTAKAEYEKKNAELMLKKTELAEKYEKLVNSTEENWEEVKTAFSSASDSFKEGFSKIASLFK
;
A
#
# COMPACT_ATOMS: atom_id res chain seq x y z
N MET A 1 -11.40 -18.95 1.50
CA MET A 1 -11.54 -17.86 0.53
C MET A 1 -10.85 -18.32 -0.74
N ASP A 2 -11.57 -18.39 -1.85
CA ASP A 2 -11.03 -18.93 -3.11
C ASP A 2 -10.13 -17.92 -3.82
N LYS A 3 -9.28 -18.43 -4.72
CA LYS A 3 -8.24 -17.66 -5.43
C LYS A 3 -8.79 -16.42 -6.15
N GLU A 4 -9.87 -16.57 -6.90
CA GLU A 4 -10.49 -15.45 -7.61
C GLU A 4 -11.04 -14.38 -6.66
N ASN A 5 -11.69 -14.80 -5.58
CA ASN A 5 -12.20 -13.88 -4.57
C ASN A 5 -11.03 -13.11 -3.92
N PHE A 6 -9.92 -13.78 -3.63
CA PHE A 6 -8.74 -13.12 -3.09
C PHE A 6 -8.15 -12.11 -4.09
N LYS A 7 -8.03 -12.47 -5.38
CA LYS A 7 -7.56 -11.54 -6.42
C LYS A 7 -8.46 -10.29 -6.54
N ASN A 8 -9.77 -10.46 -6.43
CA ASN A 8 -10.72 -9.34 -6.43
C ASN A 8 -10.55 -8.44 -5.20
N LYS A 9 -10.43 -9.01 -3.99
CA LYS A 9 -10.14 -8.22 -2.79
C LYS A 9 -8.77 -7.55 -2.82
N ALA A 10 -7.77 -8.22 -3.39
CA ALA A 10 -6.44 -7.66 -3.57
C ALA A 10 -6.50 -6.44 -4.49
N LYS A 11 -7.25 -6.52 -5.60
CA LYS A 11 -7.49 -5.38 -6.49
C LYS A 11 -8.14 -4.21 -5.75
N GLN A 12 -9.25 -4.47 -5.04
CA GLN A 12 -9.92 -3.43 -4.26
C GLN A 12 -8.99 -2.81 -3.22
N SER A 13 -8.17 -3.62 -2.56
CA SER A 13 -7.19 -3.12 -1.59
C SER A 13 -6.14 -2.21 -2.23
N ILE A 14 -5.67 -2.53 -3.45
CA ILE A 14 -4.76 -1.68 -4.22
C ILE A 14 -5.43 -0.34 -4.56
N ASP A 15 -6.66 -0.39 -5.08
CA ASP A 15 -7.39 0.81 -5.47
C ASP A 15 -7.64 1.72 -4.26
N ASP A 16 -8.05 1.15 -3.11
CA ASP A 16 -8.23 1.87 -1.85
C ASP A 16 -6.92 2.50 -1.35
N ILE A 17 -5.81 1.77 -1.52
CA ILE A 17 -4.48 2.24 -1.14
C ILE A 17 -4.07 3.43 -2.00
N PHE A 18 -4.27 3.37 -3.32
CA PHE A 18 -3.96 4.47 -4.22
C PHE A 18 -4.78 5.71 -3.90
N ALA A 19 -6.10 5.58 -3.73
CA ALA A 19 -6.97 6.70 -3.36
C ALA A 19 -6.53 7.38 -2.05
N LYS A 20 -6.10 6.57 -1.07
CA LYS A 20 -5.58 7.05 0.22
C LYS A 20 -4.25 7.80 0.10
N ILE A 21 -3.34 7.35 -0.78
CA ILE A 21 -2.09 8.07 -1.05
C ILE A 21 -2.40 9.43 -1.67
N ASP A 22 -3.28 9.46 -2.67
CA ASP A 22 -3.67 10.69 -3.35
C ASP A 22 -4.31 11.69 -2.37
N GLU A 23 -5.10 11.20 -1.40
CA GLU A 23 -5.65 12.02 -0.32
C GLU A 23 -4.55 12.67 0.56
N PHE A 24 -3.48 11.94 0.86
CA PHE A 24 -2.35 12.48 1.61
C PHE A 24 -1.48 13.43 0.79
N GLU A 25 -1.25 13.13 -0.49
CA GLU A 25 -0.57 14.05 -1.38
C GLU A 25 -1.31 15.39 -1.49
N ALA A 26 -2.65 15.37 -1.49
CA ALA A 26 -3.46 16.59 -1.43
C ALA A 26 -3.39 17.30 -0.06
N LYS A 27 -3.15 16.58 1.03
CA LYS A 27 -2.99 17.15 2.38
C LYS A 27 -1.57 17.58 2.72
N LYS A 28 -0.58 17.21 1.91
CA LYS A 28 0.84 17.61 2.04
C LYS A 28 1.01 19.07 2.41
N ASP A 29 0.28 19.96 1.74
CA ASP A 29 0.42 21.42 1.93
C ASP A 29 -0.16 21.91 3.26
N LYS A 30 -0.93 21.07 3.98
CA LYS A 30 -1.38 21.33 5.35
C LYS A 30 -0.30 21.01 6.38
N ALA A 31 0.72 20.22 6.04
CA ALA A 31 1.84 19.94 6.93
C ALA A 31 2.80 21.15 6.96
N VAL A 32 3.07 21.68 8.16
CA VAL A 32 3.97 22.83 8.36
C VAL A 32 5.17 22.46 9.25
N GLY A 33 6.33 23.09 9.00
CA GLY A 33 7.53 22.91 9.81
C GLY A 33 8.04 21.46 9.86
N THR A 34 8.34 20.97 11.06
CA THR A 34 8.88 19.61 11.30
C THR A 34 7.96 18.50 10.77
N ALA A 35 6.64 18.70 10.84
CA ALA A 35 5.67 17.72 10.33
C ALA A 35 5.78 17.53 8.81
N LYS A 36 6.19 18.56 8.07
CA LYS A 36 6.40 18.48 6.62
C LYS A 36 7.61 17.62 6.25
N ALA A 37 8.73 17.81 6.93
CA ALA A 37 9.94 17.02 6.68
C ALA A 37 9.73 15.53 7.04
N GLU A 38 9.03 15.27 8.15
CA GLU A 38 8.66 13.90 8.53
C GLU A 38 7.66 13.29 7.55
N TYR A 39 6.67 14.06 7.10
CA TYR A 39 5.74 13.68 6.04
C TYR A 39 6.48 13.31 4.76
N GLU A 40 7.37 14.15 4.25
CA GLU A 40 8.11 13.90 3.00
C GLU A 40 8.93 12.61 3.07
N LYS A 41 9.63 12.38 4.19
CA LYS A 41 10.38 11.15 4.42
C LYS A 41 9.47 9.93 4.44
N LYS A 42 8.37 9.99 5.20
CA LYS A 42 7.43 8.87 5.33
C LYS A 42 6.67 8.62 4.03
N ASN A 43 6.35 9.67 3.28
CA ASN A 43 5.71 9.57 1.98
C ASN A 43 6.62 8.90 0.95
N ALA A 44 7.92 9.23 0.94
CA ALA A 44 8.89 8.53 0.10
C ALA A 44 8.96 7.02 0.43
N GLU A 45 9.02 6.67 1.72
CA GLU A 45 8.95 5.28 2.18
C GLU A 45 7.64 4.61 1.72
N LEU A 46 6.51 5.31 1.79
CA LEU A 46 5.19 4.80 1.40
C LEU A 46 5.08 4.61 -0.12
N MET A 47 5.67 5.51 -0.92
CA MET A 47 5.70 5.39 -2.38
C MET A 47 6.54 4.20 -2.85
N LEU A 48 7.62 3.87 -2.15
CA LEU A 48 8.37 2.63 -2.41
C LEU A 48 7.51 1.39 -2.12
N LYS A 49 6.81 1.38 -0.99
CA LYS A 49 5.89 0.29 -0.64
C LYS A 49 4.71 0.17 -1.60
N LYS A 50 4.20 1.30 -2.12
CA LYS A 50 3.17 1.37 -3.16
C LYS A 50 3.63 0.60 -4.41
N THR A 51 4.84 0.89 -4.88
CA THR A 51 5.44 0.21 -6.04
C THR A 51 5.65 -1.27 -5.77
N GLU A 52 6.24 -1.63 -4.62
CA GLU A 52 6.43 -3.04 -4.24
C GLU A 52 5.09 -3.78 -4.21
N LEU A 53 4.06 -3.18 -3.62
CA LEU A 53 2.75 -3.77 -3.51
C LEU A 53 2.09 -3.97 -4.90
N ALA A 54 2.24 -3.02 -5.81
CA ALA A 54 1.79 -3.16 -7.20
C ALA A 54 2.51 -4.32 -7.91
N GLU A 55 3.83 -4.46 -7.72
CA GLU A 55 4.58 -5.60 -8.27
C GLU A 55 4.13 -6.94 -7.67
N LYS A 56 3.84 -7.00 -6.36
CA LYS A 56 3.29 -8.22 -5.73
C LYS A 56 1.90 -8.53 -6.26
N TYR A 57 1.08 -7.51 -6.50
CA TYR A 57 -0.25 -7.69 -7.10
C TYR A 57 -0.16 -8.27 -8.50
N GLU A 58 0.75 -7.76 -9.34
CA GLU A 58 1.00 -8.32 -10.68
C GLU A 58 1.41 -9.80 -10.62
N LYS A 59 2.28 -10.16 -9.67
CA LYS A 59 2.66 -11.57 -9.44
C LYS A 59 1.47 -12.41 -8.94
N LEU A 60 0.62 -11.84 -8.10
CA LEU A 60 -0.59 -12.49 -7.59
C LEU A 60 -1.59 -12.79 -8.72
N VAL A 61 -1.85 -11.84 -9.62
CA VAL A 61 -2.80 -12.05 -10.73
C VAL A 61 -2.28 -13.05 -11.76
N ASN A 62 -0.96 -13.08 -11.99
CA ASN A 62 -0.31 -14.00 -12.93
C ASN A 62 0.08 -15.36 -12.32
N SER A 63 -0.25 -15.60 -11.05
CA SER A 63 0.16 -16.83 -10.37
C SER A 63 -0.54 -18.08 -10.90
N THR A 64 0.17 -19.20 -10.85
CA THR A 64 -0.37 -20.56 -11.03
C THR A 64 -0.94 -21.08 -9.71
N GLU A 65 -1.44 -22.32 -9.68
CA GLU A 65 -1.86 -22.97 -8.43
C GLU A 65 -0.66 -23.33 -7.55
N GLU A 66 0.44 -23.76 -8.16
CA GLU A 66 1.66 -24.20 -7.48
C GLU A 66 2.30 -23.10 -6.64
N ASN A 67 2.37 -21.87 -7.17
CA ASN A 67 2.96 -20.73 -6.46
C ASN A 67 1.93 -19.83 -5.75
N TRP A 68 0.65 -20.21 -5.73
CA TRP A 68 -0.44 -19.36 -5.24
C TRP A 68 -0.24 -18.91 -3.79
N GLU A 69 0.04 -19.85 -2.89
CA GLU A 69 0.15 -19.52 -1.45
C GLU A 69 1.37 -18.65 -1.16
N GLU A 70 2.47 -18.82 -1.89
CA GLU A 70 3.65 -17.96 -1.78
C GLU A 70 3.34 -16.52 -2.20
N VAL A 71 2.78 -16.32 -3.40
CA VAL A 71 2.49 -14.97 -3.90
C VAL A 71 1.39 -14.28 -3.09
N LYS A 72 0.41 -15.05 -2.60
CA LYS A 72 -0.66 -14.56 -1.72
C LYS A 72 -0.09 -14.06 -0.40
N THR A 73 0.82 -14.83 0.19
CA THR A 73 1.52 -14.43 1.42
C THR A 73 2.35 -13.18 1.19
N ALA A 74 3.13 -13.14 0.09
CA ALA A 74 3.95 -11.98 -0.25
C ALA A 74 3.11 -10.70 -0.47
N PHE A 75 1.98 -10.81 -1.18
CA PHE A 75 1.05 -9.69 -1.35
C PHE A 75 0.44 -9.24 -0.02
N SER A 76 0.04 -10.18 0.84
CA SER A 76 -0.55 -9.87 2.14
C SER A 76 0.44 -9.13 3.04
N SER A 77 1.68 -9.61 3.13
CA SER A 77 2.75 -8.95 3.89
C SER A 77 3.08 -7.56 3.35
N ALA A 78 3.16 -7.39 2.02
CA ALA A 78 3.36 -6.08 1.42
C ALA A 78 2.19 -5.13 1.72
N SER A 79 0.96 -5.62 1.67
CA SER A 79 -0.25 -4.85 1.97
C SER A 79 -0.25 -4.37 3.42
N ASP A 80 0.14 -5.23 4.36
CA ASP A 80 0.16 -4.86 5.78
C ASP A 80 1.29 -3.88 6.09
N SER A 81 2.49 -4.09 5.53
CA SER A 81 3.59 -3.12 5.61
C SER A 81 3.21 -1.76 5.04
N PHE A 82 2.44 -1.72 3.95
CA PHE A 82 1.89 -0.50 3.40
C PHE A 82 0.94 0.19 4.39
N LYS A 83 -0.05 -0.54 4.93
CA LYS A 83 -1.02 0.00 5.89
C LYS A 83 -0.35 0.55 7.15
N GLU A 84 0.70 -0.10 7.64
CA GLU A 84 1.49 0.41 8.76
C GLU A 84 2.20 1.73 8.41
N GLY A 85 2.84 1.80 7.24
CA GLY A 85 3.47 3.03 6.75
C GLY A 85 2.45 4.17 6.61
N PHE A 86 1.30 3.84 6.03
CA PHE A 86 0.17 4.75 5.86
C PHE A 86 -0.34 5.27 7.21
N SER A 87 -0.52 4.40 8.20
CA SER A 87 -1.01 4.77 9.53
C SER A 87 -0.07 5.74 10.25
N LYS A 88 1.25 5.59 10.03
CA LYS A 88 2.27 6.51 10.55
C LYS A 88 2.18 7.89 9.89
N ILE A 89 1.91 7.97 8.59
CA ILE A 89 1.65 9.25 7.92
C ILE A 89 0.34 9.86 8.42
N ALA A 90 -0.72 9.06 8.52
CA ALA A 90 -2.03 9.49 8.98
C ALA A 90 -1.96 10.16 10.37
N SER A 91 -1.13 9.62 11.27
CA SER A 91 -0.94 10.20 12.60
C SER A 91 -0.29 11.58 12.62
N LEU A 92 0.40 12.00 11.55
CA LEU A 92 0.98 13.34 11.43
C LEU A 92 -0.07 14.42 11.17
N PHE A 93 -1.24 14.02 10.66
CA PHE A 93 -2.35 14.92 10.32
C PHE A 93 -3.51 14.85 11.33
N LYS A 94 -3.31 14.14 12.45
CA LYS A 94 -4.34 13.87 13.44
C LYS A 94 -4.40 14.95 14.51
#